data_AF-A0A8T6RMD0-F1
#
_entry.id   AF-A0A8T6RMD0-F1
#
_cell.length_a   1.000
_cell.length_b   1.000
_cell.length_c   1.000
_cell.angle_alpha   90.00
_cell.angle_beta   90.00
_cell.angle_gamma   90.00
#
_symmetry.space_group_name_H-M   'P 1'
#
loop_
_entity.id
_entity.type
_entity.pdbx_description
1 polymer ?
#
loop_
_entity_poly.entity_id
_entity_poly.type
_entity_poly.pdbx_seq_one_letter_code
_entity_poly.pdbx_strand_id
1 'polypeptide(L)'
;MSSVQLERISEEVKSFVENLTYNGLNLVTMDSIKQIELFLQNASKVKAFRLATSLRYLHIELKRFLDRSKAFNINRYIFFLSNCWLLCRAFLNLDLSKAKEHALYDKLLGKVEEFNLIKEVKLRLIGVEKVSLEGVMFGFIFYFIAIEGKNKGKIYKWSLMQPPKGGIQPELLLSLSLSNSQPASSINGLFFRDIQVENLPCSETDCIIRLMGDQKTKIKFLKPIVGHNKDPFPIEYLGDYHFSSKEILNKINKREITPFDITANFVDYIYIKNVQILDFKITGEDESKTTSIIFATEHSKDFPIYIKIQDKVINQNLIESLKENAKNKTKIFGMFGKLILEKGKLGLYPLGLFDGTNESFPVLMGDHFIDNREILKELYKK
;
A
#
# COMPACT_ATOMS: atom_id res chain seq x y z
N MET A 1 -15.64 13.22 -28.63
CA MET A 1 -14.44 14.09 -28.80
C MET A 1 -13.29 13.73 -27.87
N SER A 2 -13.52 13.34 -26.61
CA SER A 2 -12.42 13.00 -25.67
C SER A 2 -11.70 11.68 -25.96
N SER A 3 -12.37 10.66 -26.51
CA SER A 3 -11.78 9.34 -26.79
C SER A 3 -10.73 9.38 -27.92
N VAL A 4 -11.06 10.00 -29.05
CA VAL A 4 -10.15 10.15 -30.21
C VAL A 4 -8.87 10.92 -29.83
N GLN A 5 -8.99 11.93 -28.98
CA GLN A 5 -7.82 12.66 -28.48
C GLN A 5 -6.96 11.80 -27.54
N LEU A 6 -7.58 10.95 -26.71
CA LEU A 6 -6.88 10.03 -25.82
C LEU A 6 -6.17 8.90 -26.59
N GLU A 7 -6.80 8.36 -27.63
CA GLU A 7 -6.18 7.38 -28.53
C GLU A 7 -4.92 7.96 -29.16
N ARG A 8 -5.03 9.15 -29.76
CA ARG A 8 -3.87 9.83 -30.38
C ARG A 8 -2.73 10.08 -29.38
N ILE A 9 -3.04 10.61 -28.19
CA ILE A 9 -2.03 10.81 -27.14
C ILE A 9 -1.43 9.46 -26.70
N SER A 10 -2.24 8.41 -26.63
CA SER A 10 -1.78 7.08 -26.24
C SER A 10 -0.84 6.48 -27.29
N GLU A 11 -1.09 6.68 -28.59
CA GLU A 11 -0.17 6.27 -29.66
C GLU A 11 1.15 7.03 -29.61
N GLU A 12 1.10 8.36 -29.46
CA GLU A 12 2.28 9.22 -29.36
C GLU A 12 3.15 8.83 -28.14
N VAL A 13 2.54 8.65 -26.96
CA VAL A 13 3.24 8.24 -25.73
C VAL A 13 3.78 6.82 -25.85
N LYS A 14 2.99 5.87 -26.36
CA LYS A 14 3.45 4.47 -26.55
C LYS A 14 4.69 4.44 -27.44
N SER A 15 4.63 5.11 -28.59
CA SER A 15 5.74 5.14 -29.56
C SER A 15 6.98 5.78 -28.95
N PHE A 16 6.83 6.86 -28.18
CA PHE A 16 7.93 7.49 -27.46
C PHE A 16 8.55 6.56 -26.41
N VAL A 17 7.73 5.86 -25.62
CA VAL A 17 8.19 4.90 -24.62
C VAL A 17 8.91 3.71 -25.25
N GLU A 18 8.40 3.18 -26.37
CA GLU A 18 9.05 2.11 -27.15
C GLU A 18 10.40 2.57 -27.68
N ASN A 19 10.49 3.80 -28.23
CA ASN A 19 11.75 4.39 -28.67
C ASN A 19 12.74 4.58 -27.51
N LEU A 20 12.30 5.08 -26.36
CA LEU A 20 13.15 5.19 -25.17
C LEU A 20 13.67 3.83 -24.71
N THR A 21 12.83 2.79 -24.77
CA THR A 21 13.21 1.43 -24.39
C THR A 21 14.25 0.85 -25.35
N TYR A 22 14.06 1.04 -26.65
CA TYR A 22 14.98 0.56 -27.68
C TYR A 22 16.34 1.29 -27.65
N ASN A 23 16.30 2.62 -27.50
CA ASN A 23 17.48 3.48 -27.52
C ASN A 23 18.25 3.47 -26.19
N GLY A 24 17.59 3.12 -25.09
CA GLY A 24 18.14 3.17 -23.74
C GLY A 24 18.36 4.60 -23.22
N LEU A 25 18.79 4.69 -21.95
CA LEU A 25 18.98 5.97 -21.26
C LEU A 25 20.09 6.86 -21.88
N ASN A 26 21.03 6.28 -22.61
CA ASN A 26 22.18 6.98 -23.18
C ASN A 26 21.80 8.04 -24.24
N LEU A 27 20.61 7.91 -24.83
CA LEU A 27 20.10 8.83 -25.85
C LEU A 27 19.02 9.78 -25.31
N VAL A 28 18.78 9.77 -23.99
CA VAL A 28 17.87 10.73 -23.35
C VAL A 28 18.50 12.11 -23.37
N THR A 29 17.74 13.11 -23.80
CA THR A 29 18.17 14.51 -23.84
C THR A 29 17.16 15.42 -23.13
N MET A 30 17.49 16.70 -23.01
CA MET A 30 16.55 17.72 -22.54
C MET A 30 15.32 17.86 -23.44
N ASP A 31 15.39 17.43 -24.70
CA ASP A 31 14.21 17.44 -25.58
C ASP A 31 13.29 16.25 -25.27
N SER A 32 13.83 15.10 -24.87
CA SER A 32 13.03 14.00 -24.30
C SER A 32 12.23 14.45 -23.07
N ILE A 33 12.84 15.30 -22.23
CA ILE A 33 12.19 15.90 -21.06
C ILE A 33 11.00 16.79 -21.47
N LYS A 34 11.22 17.75 -22.38
CA LYS A 34 10.16 18.64 -22.90
C LYS A 34 9.03 17.86 -23.55
N GLN A 35 9.35 16.78 -24.27
CA GLN A 35 8.35 15.95 -24.91
C GLN A 35 7.44 15.25 -23.88
N ILE A 36 8.00 14.75 -22.78
CA ILE A 36 7.19 14.17 -21.69
C ILE A 36 6.36 15.24 -20.99
N GLU A 37 6.89 16.46 -20.80
CA GLU A 37 6.09 17.58 -20.26
C GLU A 37 4.88 17.90 -21.15
N LEU A 38 5.04 17.88 -22.47
CA LEU A 38 3.94 18.04 -23.41
C LEU A 38 2.92 16.91 -23.28
N PHE A 39 3.38 15.65 -23.24
CA PHE A 39 2.49 14.50 -23.03
C PHE A 39 1.73 14.57 -21.71
N LEU A 40 2.39 15.00 -20.63
CA LEU A 40 1.78 15.20 -19.32
C LEU A 40 0.66 16.23 -19.38
N GLN A 41 0.89 17.37 -20.04
CA GLN A 41 -0.12 18.41 -20.22
C GLN A 41 -1.31 17.90 -21.03
N ASN A 42 -1.05 17.19 -22.13
CA ASN A 42 -2.09 16.64 -23.00
C ASN A 42 -2.90 15.55 -22.28
N ALA A 43 -2.25 14.62 -21.58
CA ALA A 43 -2.91 13.59 -20.77
C ALA A 43 -3.81 14.21 -19.68
N SER A 44 -3.35 15.30 -19.06
CA SER A 44 -4.13 16.04 -18.05
C SER A 44 -5.37 16.72 -18.66
N LYS A 45 -5.24 17.33 -19.85
CA LYS A 45 -6.37 17.95 -20.58
C LYS A 45 -7.48 16.95 -20.89
N VAL A 46 -7.12 15.73 -21.28
CA VAL A 46 -8.09 14.64 -21.54
C VAL A 46 -8.51 13.87 -20.28
N LYS A 47 -8.09 14.34 -19.09
CA LYS A 47 -8.39 13.73 -17.78
C LYS A 47 -7.93 12.28 -17.63
N ALA A 48 -6.87 11.89 -18.34
CA ALA A 48 -6.20 10.59 -18.15
C ALA A 48 -5.24 10.65 -16.96
N PHE A 49 -5.78 10.81 -15.74
CA PHE A 49 -5.00 11.17 -14.55
C PHE A 49 -3.96 10.12 -14.16
N ARG A 50 -4.24 8.83 -14.37
CA ARG A 50 -3.26 7.75 -14.13
C ARG A 50 -2.08 7.81 -15.09
N LEU A 51 -2.35 8.09 -16.37
CA LEU A 51 -1.30 8.28 -17.38
C LEU A 51 -0.48 9.54 -17.09
N ALA A 52 -1.15 10.65 -16.79
CA ALA A 52 -0.49 11.89 -16.39
C ALA A 52 0.41 11.69 -15.16
N THR A 53 -0.06 10.96 -14.15
CA THR A 53 0.73 10.67 -12.95
C THR A 53 1.98 9.83 -13.29
N SER A 54 1.83 8.81 -14.14
CA SER A 54 2.95 7.97 -14.57
C SER A 54 3.97 8.77 -15.38
N LEU A 55 3.51 9.62 -16.31
CA LEU A 55 4.36 10.53 -17.09
C LEU A 55 5.09 11.54 -16.20
N ARG A 56 4.43 12.09 -15.18
CA ARG A 56 5.05 13.01 -14.22
C ARG A 56 6.23 12.35 -13.50
N TYR A 57 6.09 11.11 -13.06
CA TYR A 57 7.16 10.42 -12.37
C TYR A 57 8.26 9.91 -13.29
N LEU A 58 7.91 9.49 -14.52
CA LEU A 58 8.88 9.20 -15.57
C LEU A 58 9.74 10.44 -15.88
N HIS A 59 9.11 11.61 -16.01
CA HIS A 59 9.79 12.90 -16.17
C HIS A 59 10.76 13.19 -15.02
N ILE A 60 10.33 12.97 -13.76
CA ILE A 60 11.18 13.19 -12.58
C ILE A 60 12.41 12.26 -12.61
N GLU A 61 12.26 10.98 -12.95
CA GLU A 61 13.39 10.04 -13.00
C GLU A 61 14.34 10.34 -14.16
N LEU A 62 13.83 10.69 -15.35
CA LEU A 62 14.70 11.09 -16.46
C LEU A 62 15.47 12.37 -16.15
N LYS A 63 14.83 13.34 -15.49
CA LYS A 63 15.51 14.56 -15.05
C LYS A 63 16.61 14.23 -14.04
N ARG A 64 16.34 13.35 -13.07
CA ARG A 64 17.35 12.85 -12.11
C ARG A 64 18.52 12.18 -12.82
N PHE A 65 18.25 11.41 -13.86
CA PHE A 65 19.29 10.77 -14.67
C PHE A 65 20.18 11.81 -15.37
N LEU A 66 19.59 12.78 -16.06
CA LEU A 66 20.33 13.85 -16.73
C LEU A 66 21.15 14.71 -15.77
N ASP A 67 20.58 15.02 -14.60
CA ASP A 67 21.23 15.78 -13.53
C ASP A 67 22.30 14.96 -12.78
N ARG A 68 22.53 13.68 -13.14
CA ARG A 68 23.40 12.73 -12.42
C ARG A 68 23.09 12.66 -10.92
N SER A 69 21.81 12.78 -10.58
CA SER A 69 21.36 12.81 -9.20
C SER A 69 21.56 11.45 -8.53
N LYS A 70 22.13 11.44 -7.31
CA LYS A 70 22.17 10.23 -6.45
C LYS A 70 20.78 9.67 -6.13
N ALA A 71 19.74 10.48 -6.30
CA ALA A 71 18.37 10.05 -6.09
C ALA A 71 17.79 9.31 -7.31
N PHE A 72 18.48 9.22 -8.45
CA PHE A 72 18.01 8.43 -9.60
C PHE A 72 17.90 6.95 -9.23
N ASN A 73 16.82 6.29 -9.64
CA ASN A 73 16.64 4.85 -9.42
C ASN A 73 16.13 4.17 -10.70
N ILE A 74 16.94 3.24 -11.24
CA ILE A 74 16.63 2.54 -12.48
C ILE A 74 15.32 1.73 -12.40
N ASN A 75 15.02 1.13 -11.25
CA ASN A 75 13.80 0.33 -11.08
C ASN A 75 12.55 1.22 -11.07
N ARG A 76 12.62 2.42 -10.47
CA ARG A 76 11.52 3.40 -10.55
C ARG A 76 11.33 3.91 -11.96
N TYR A 77 12.42 4.20 -12.66
CA TYR A 77 12.38 4.59 -14.08
C TYR A 77 11.66 3.51 -14.91
N ILE A 78 12.11 2.25 -14.83
CA ILE A 78 11.49 1.13 -15.55
C ILE A 78 10.02 1.00 -15.17
N PHE A 79 9.68 1.07 -13.88
CA PHE A 79 8.29 0.99 -13.42
C PHE A 79 7.39 2.05 -14.07
N PHE A 80 7.79 3.32 -14.06
CA PHE A 80 6.97 4.39 -14.64
C PHE A 80 6.94 4.34 -16.16
N LEU A 81 8.04 3.93 -16.79
CA LEU A 81 8.12 3.69 -18.23
C LEU A 81 7.13 2.59 -18.66
N SER A 82 7.19 1.42 -17.99
CA SER A 82 6.29 0.30 -18.24
C SER A 82 4.83 0.65 -17.96
N ASN A 83 4.54 1.42 -16.90
CA ASN A 83 3.17 1.87 -16.63
C ASN A 83 2.62 2.81 -17.70
N CYS A 84 3.43 3.73 -18.22
CA CYS A 84 3.03 4.56 -19.35
C CYS A 84 2.65 3.69 -20.55
N TRP A 85 3.49 2.71 -20.90
CA TRP A 85 3.22 1.79 -22.02
C TRP A 85 1.95 0.96 -21.81
N LEU A 86 1.79 0.34 -20.63
CA LEU A 86 0.63 -0.49 -20.30
C LEU A 86 -0.66 0.32 -20.32
N LEU A 87 -0.67 1.54 -19.75
CA LEU A 87 -1.84 2.41 -19.76
C LEU A 87 -2.23 2.83 -21.18
N CYS A 88 -1.26 3.22 -22.01
CA CYS A 88 -1.50 3.57 -23.40
C CYS A 88 -2.05 2.37 -24.19
N ARG A 89 -1.47 1.18 -24.04
CA ARG A 89 -2.02 -0.03 -24.66
C ARG A 89 -3.42 -0.37 -24.18
N ALA A 90 -3.69 -0.21 -22.88
CA ALA A 90 -5.02 -0.42 -22.35
C ALA A 90 -6.03 0.54 -22.97
N PHE A 91 -5.71 1.83 -23.11
CA PHE A 91 -6.60 2.78 -23.79
C PHE A 91 -6.83 2.45 -25.26
N LEU A 92 -5.80 1.98 -25.98
CA LEU A 92 -5.90 1.64 -27.41
C LEU A 92 -6.66 0.34 -27.68
N ASN A 93 -6.67 -0.59 -26.73
CA ASN A 93 -7.26 -1.91 -26.91
C ASN A 93 -8.68 -2.03 -26.34
N LEU A 94 -9.22 -0.96 -25.72
CA LEU A 94 -10.58 -0.98 -25.17
C LEU A 94 -11.61 -0.68 -26.25
N ASP A 95 -12.54 -1.62 -26.42
CA ASP A 95 -13.75 -1.48 -27.21
C ASP A 95 -14.87 -0.88 -26.34
N LEU A 96 -14.99 0.45 -26.45
CA LEU A 96 -15.98 1.23 -25.69
C LEU A 96 -17.43 0.93 -26.08
N SER A 97 -17.69 0.09 -27.09
CA SER A 97 -19.03 -0.41 -27.37
C SER A 97 -19.53 -1.42 -26.33
N LYS A 98 -18.62 -2.01 -25.53
CA LYS A 98 -18.93 -2.98 -24.49
C LYS A 98 -19.01 -2.33 -23.11
N ALA A 99 -20.13 -2.55 -22.40
CA ALA A 99 -20.38 -1.96 -21.08
C ALA A 99 -19.28 -2.27 -20.03
N LYS A 100 -18.76 -3.51 -20.02
CA LYS A 100 -17.68 -3.92 -19.11
C LYS A 100 -16.37 -3.17 -19.36
N GLU A 101 -16.08 -2.88 -20.62
CA GLU A 101 -14.88 -2.16 -21.04
C GLU A 101 -15.01 -0.65 -20.78
N HIS A 102 -16.24 -0.13 -20.82
CA HIS A 102 -16.54 1.24 -20.39
C HIS A 102 -16.25 1.47 -18.89
N ALA A 103 -16.62 0.51 -18.03
CA ALA A 103 -16.26 0.57 -16.62
C ALA A 103 -14.74 0.51 -16.39
N LEU A 104 -14.02 -0.32 -17.17
CA LEU A 104 -12.56 -0.37 -17.12
C LEU A 104 -11.94 0.95 -17.58
N TYR A 105 -12.45 1.55 -18.66
CA TYR A 105 -12.02 2.83 -19.20
C TYR A 105 -12.12 3.95 -18.15
N ASP A 106 -13.23 4.01 -17.42
CA ASP A 106 -13.43 4.99 -16.34
C ASP A 106 -12.43 4.78 -15.19
N LYS A 107 -12.16 3.52 -14.82
CA LYS A 107 -11.10 3.21 -13.85
C LYS A 107 -9.72 3.66 -14.34
N LEU A 108 -9.40 3.47 -15.62
CA LEU A 108 -8.11 3.87 -16.21
C LEU A 108 -7.93 5.40 -16.28
N LEU A 109 -9.00 6.15 -16.57
CA LEU A 109 -8.99 7.61 -16.49
C LEU A 109 -8.69 8.11 -15.07
N GLY A 110 -8.89 7.26 -14.06
CA GLY A 110 -8.82 7.66 -12.66
C GLY A 110 -10.07 8.42 -12.23
N LYS A 111 -11.21 8.18 -12.89
CA LYS A 111 -12.49 8.59 -12.31
C LYS A 111 -12.61 7.91 -10.96
N VAL A 112 -12.82 8.75 -9.95
CA VAL A 112 -13.00 8.32 -8.57
C VAL A 112 -14.26 7.47 -8.51
N GLU A 113 -14.18 6.27 -7.95
CA GLU A 113 -15.38 5.45 -7.72
C GLU A 113 -16.40 6.27 -6.94
N GLU A 114 -17.68 6.14 -7.30
CA GLU A 114 -18.75 6.79 -6.55
C GLU A 114 -18.71 6.27 -5.12
N PHE A 115 -18.37 7.15 -4.19
CA PHE A 115 -18.40 6.83 -2.78
C PHE A 115 -19.85 6.84 -2.32
N ASN A 116 -20.38 5.66 -2.02
CA ASN A 116 -21.66 5.52 -1.34
C ASN A 116 -21.49 5.94 0.12
N LEU A 117 -22.49 6.63 0.67
CA LEU A 117 -22.45 7.08 2.04
C LEU A 117 -22.97 5.98 2.98
N ILE A 118 -22.09 5.45 3.82
CA ILE A 118 -22.49 4.59 4.93
C ILE A 118 -22.87 5.49 6.10
N LYS A 119 -24.16 5.49 6.47
CA LYS A 119 -24.70 6.37 7.52
C LYS A 119 -23.95 6.23 8.85
N GLU A 120 -23.64 5.00 9.23
CA GLU A 120 -22.95 4.70 10.47
C GLU A 120 -22.23 3.37 10.36
N VAL A 121 -20.98 3.31 10.82
CA VAL A 121 -20.21 2.07 10.92
C VAL A 121 -19.26 2.12 12.10
N LYS A 122 -19.12 0.99 12.77
CA LYS A 122 -18.16 0.78 13.84
C LYS A 122 -16.98 -0.02 13.30
N LEU A 123 -15.79 0.58 13.33
CA LEU A 123 -14.56 0.11 12.72
C LEU A 123 -13.50 -0.18 13.80
N ARG A 124 -12.69 -1.21 13.57
CA ARG A 124 -11.49 -1.52 14.36
C ARG A 124 -10.27 -1.55 13.45
N LEU A 125 -9.18 -0.89 13.84
CA LEU A 125 -7.90 -0.97 13.12
C LEU A 125 -7.27 -2.35 13.35
N ILE A 126 -7.01 -3.08 12.26
CA ILE A 126 -6.42 -4.44 12.28
C ILE A 126 -5.04 -4.51 11.62
N GLY A 127 -4.54 -3.38 11.08
CA GLY A 127 -3.21 -3.33 10.47
C GLY A 127 -2.88 -1.98 9.85
N VAL A 128 -1.59 -1.73 9.70
CA VAL A 128 -1.05 -0.52 9.04
C VAL A 128 0.08 -0.91 8.10
N GLU A 129 0.00 -0.49 6.84
CA GLU A 129 1.05 -0.65 5.84
C GLU A 129 1.68 0.70 5.53
N LYS A 130 3.00 0.82 5.68
CA LYS A 130 3.75 1.99 5.20
C LYS A 130 4.02 1.82 3.71
N VAL A 131 3.62 2.82 2.93
CA VAL A 131 3.95 2.93 1.51
C VAL A 131 5.01 4.01 1.36
N SER A 132 6.15 3.68 0.77
CA SER A 132 7.19 4.65 0.47
C SER A 132 7.78 4.37 -0.89
N LEU A 133 7.68 5.36 -1.76
CA LEU A 133 8.40 5.42 -3.01
C LEU A 133 9.39 6.57 -2.90
N GLU A 134 10.64 6.23 -2.67
CA GLU A 134 11.71 7.19 -2.40
C GLU A 134 11.74 8.32 -3.44
N GLY A 135 11.77 9.56 -2.95
CA GLY A 135 11.77 10.75 -3.78
C GLY A 135 10.47 11.00 -4.57
N VAL A 136 9.40 10.24 -4.35
CA VAL A 136 8.16 10.31 -5.15
C VAL A 136 6.91 10.49 -4.30
N MET A 137 6.71 9.64 -3.28
CA MET A 137 5.58 9.69 -2.36
C MET A 137 5.89 8.87 -1.12
N PHE A 138 5.27 9.21 -0.01
CA PHE A 138 5.23 8.34 1.16
C PHE A 138 3.84 8.42 1.77
N GLY A 139 3.44 7.40 2.53
CA GLY A 139 2.13 7.36 3.14
C GLY A 139 1.87 6.12 3.96
N PHE A 140 0.66 6.03 4.48
CA PHE A 140 0.17 4.90 5.26
C PHE A 140 -1.15 4.40 4.67
N ILE A 141 -1.33 3.10 4.69
CA ILE A 141 -2.61 2.44 4.43
C ILE A 141 -3.06 1.82 5.75
N PHE A 142 -4.19 2.29 6.25
CA PHE A 142 -4.84 1.76 7.45
C PHE A 142 -5.89 0.74 7.03
N TYR A 143 -5.88 -0.41 7.70
CA TYR A 143 -6.81 -1.51 7.49
C TYR A 143 -7.79 -1.58 8.64
N PHE A 144 -9.06 -1.35 8.35
CA PHE A 144 -10.13 -1.39 9.33
C PHE A 144 -11.06 -2.57 9.07
N ILE A 145 -11.56 -3.22 10.10
CA ILE A 145 -12.66 -4.18 9.98
C ILE A 145 -13.93 -3.56 10.57
N ALA A 146 -15.05 -3.71 9.89
CA ALA A 146 -16.34 -3.39 10.48
C ALA A 146 -16.75 -4.49 11.46
N ILE A 147 -17.06 -4.10 12.70
CA ILE A 147 -17.33 -5.06 13.78
C ILE A 147 -18.83 -5.25 14.06
N GLU A 148 -19.68 -4.36 13.56
CA GLU A 148 -21.13 -4.38 13.78
C GLU A 148 -21.90 -3.95 12.52
N GLY A 149 -23.21 -4.25 12.50
CA GLY A 149 -24.14 -3.86 11.43
C GLY A 149 -24.05 -4.71 10.16
N LYS A 150 -24.68 -4.23 9.08
CA LYS A 150 -24.76 -4.92 7.77
C LYS A 150 -23.39 -5.19 7.14
N ASN A 151 -22.38 -4.41 7.52
CA ASN A 151 -21.02 -4.51 6.99
C ASN A 151 -20.08 -5.29 7.91
N LYS A 152 -20.59 -5.94 8.97
CA LYS A 152 -19.77 -6.72 9.89
C LYS A 152 -18.88 -7.71 9.13
N GLY A 153 -17.62 -7.80 9.55
CA GLY A 153 -16.58 -8.62 8.93
C GLY A 153 -15.88 -7.93 7.76
N LYS A 154 -16.47 -6.95 7.06
CA LYS A 154 -15.84 -6.32 5.89
C LYS A 154 -14.58 -5.53 6.25
N ILE A 155 -13.54 -5.67 5.44
CA ILE A 155 -12.27 -4.92 5.58
C ILE A 155 -12.30 -3.68 4.71
N TYR A 156 -12.15 -2.52 5.35
CA TYR A 156 -12.04 -1.21 4.74
C TYR A 156 -10.60 -0.69 4.74
N LYS A 157 -10.24 0.05 3.70
CA LYS A 157 -8.91 0.63 3.54
C LYS A 157 -8.98 2.15 3.53
N TRP A 158 -8.13 2.79 4.32
CA TRP A 158 -7.94 4.22 4.25
C TRP A 158 -6.48 4.53 3.90
N SER A 159 -6.28 5.23 2.78
CA SER A 159 -4.94 5.60 2.30
C SER A 159 -4.64 7.06 2.59
N LEU A 160 -3.59 7.30 3.35
CA LEU A 160 -3.03 8.62 3.64
C LEU A 160 -1.69 8.76 2.90
N MET A 161 -1.72 9.39 1.72
CA MET A 161 -0.55 9.53 0.84
C MET A 161 -0.10 10.99 0.74
N GLN A 162 1.21 11.21 0.70
CA GLN A 162 1.81 12.54 0.64
C GLN A 162 3.03 12.60 -0.29
N PRO A 163 3.30 13.79 -0.88
CA PRO A 163 4.52 14.02 -1.64
C PRO A 163 5.75 14.10 -0.71
N PRO A 164 6.95 13.76 -1.20
CA PRO A 164 8.17 13.56 -0.40
C PRO A 164 8.77 14.86 0.14
N LYS A 165 8.25 16.03 -0.27
CA LYS A 165 8.63 17.35 0.22
C LYS A 165 7.60 17.97 1.17
N GLY A 166 6.45 17.33 1.36
CA GLY A 166 5.53 17.70 2.43
C GLY A 166 5.99 16.98 3.68
N GLY A 167 6.25 17.71 4.77
CA GLY A 167 6.23 17.06 6.08
C GLY A 167 4.90 16.32 6.21
N ILE A 168 4.89 15.16 6.87
CA ILE A 168 3.64 14.61 7.39
C ILE A 168 3.00 15.74 8.14
N GLN A 169 1.91 16.33 7.64
CA GLN A 169 1.04 17.12 8.49
C GLN A 169 0.45 16.13 9.48
N PRO A 170 1.01 16.02 10.70
CA PRO A 170 0.48 15.11 11.70
C PRO A 170 -0.93 15.57 12.05
N GLU A 171 -1.29 16.82 11.75
CA GLU A 171 -2.63 17.39 11.81
C GLU A 171 -3.68 16.56 11.04
N LEU A 172 -3.30 15.79 10.01
CA LEU A 172 -4.24 14.88 9.32
C LEU A 172 -4.51 13.58 10.11
N LEU A 173 -3.55 13.15 10.93
CA LEU A 173 -3.74 12.08 11.93
C LEU A 173 -4.36 12.63 13.24
N LEU A 174 -4.14 13.90 13.56
CA LEU A 174 -4.66 14.61 14.74
C LEU A 174 -6.03 15.28 14.50
N SER A 175 -6.47 15.43 13.23
CA SER A 175 -7.83 15.89 12.86
C SER A 175 -8.86 14.77 12.98
N LEU A 176 -8.41 13.52 13.07
CA LEU A 176 -9.07 12.54 13.91
C LEU A 176 -8.88 13.04 15.34
N SER A 177 -9.88 13.71 15.90
CA SER A 177 -9.82 14.39 17.20
C SER A 177 -9.35 13.49 18.37
N LEU A 178 -8.04 13.32 18.48
CA LEU A 178 -7.37 12.83 19.66
C LEU A 178 -7.35 14.02 20.61
N SER A 179 -8.05 13.91 21.74
CA SER A 179 -8.11 14.95 22.77
C SER A 179 -6.71 15.54 23.01
N ASN A 180 -6.60 16.87 22.94
CA ASN A 180 -5.39 17.70 23.05
C ASN A 180 -4.49 17.44 24.28
N SER A 181 -4.82 16.48 25.15
CA SER A 181 -4.14 16.19 26.40
C SER A 181 -3.14 15.02 26.36
N GLN A 182 -2.86 14.39 25.21
CA GLN A 182 -1.81 13.36 25.12
C GLN A 182 -0.97 13.46 23.83
N PRO A 183 0.32 13.80 23.93
CA PRO A 183 1.26 13.66 22.82
C PRO A 183 1.79 12.21 22.72
N ALA A 184 2.12 11.78 21.50
CA ALA A 184 2.86 10.56 21.15
C ALA A 184 2.23 9.16 21.42
N SER A 185 1.04 9.05 22.03
CA SER A 185 0.29 7.78 22.21
C SER A 185 -0.68 7.44 21.04
N SER A 186 -0.56 8.14 19.91
CA SER A 186 -1.63 8.41 18.94
C SER A 186 -1.94 7.33 17.88
N ILE A 187 -1.10 6.31 17.68
CA ILE A 187 -1.43 5.16 16.80
C ILE A 187 -1.79 3.93 17.62
N ASN A 188 -1.02 3.62 18.68
CA ASN A 188 -1.35 2.52 19.59
C ASN A 188 -2.75 2.71 20.20
N GLY A 189 -3.13 3.95 20.52
CA GLY A 189 -4.48 4.28 20.95
C GLY A 189 -5.58 3.97 19.92
N LEU A 190 -5.27 3.90 18.61
CA LEU A 190 -6.21 3.51 17.56
C LEU A 190 -6.41 1.99 17.50
N PHE A 191 -5.39 1.21 17.81
CA PHE A 191 -5.48 -0.26 17.84
C PHE A 191 -6.37 -0.75 19.00
N PHE A 192 -6.27 -0.11 20.16
CA PHE A 192 -7.03 -0.49 21.35
C PHE A 192 -8.39 0.22 21.50
N ARG A 193 -8.89 0.84 20.43
CA ARG A 193 -10.18 1.56 20.43
C ARG A 193 -11.02 1.16 19.23
N ASP A 194 -12.32 1.02 19.47
CA ASP A 194 -13.30 1.06 18.40
C ASP A 194 -13.51 2.51 17.93
N ILE A 195 -13.71 2.65 16.63
CA ILE A 195 -13.96 3.91 15.95
C ILE A 195 -15.37 3.87 15.40
N GLN A 196 -16.26 4.72 15.91
CA GLN A 196 -17.58 4.91 15.34
C GLN A 196 -17.49 6.05 14.33
N VAL A 197 -17.91 5.80 13.09
CA VAL A 197 -17.90 6.80 12.02
C VAL A 197 -19.29 6.96 11.45
N GLU A 198 -19.78 8.20 11.44
CA GLU A 198 -21.03 8.59 10.79
C GLU A 198 -20.74 9.20 9.42
N ASN A 199 -21.63 8.93 8.46
CA ASN A 199 -21.56 9.41 7.08
C ASN A 199 -20.22 9.10 6.40
N LEU A 200 -19.77 7.84 6.50
CA LEU A 200 -18.51 7.39 5.93
C LEU A 200 -18.65 7.23 4.41
N PRO A 201 -17.93 8.01 3.59
CA PRO A 201 -17.84 7.74 2.17
C PRO A 201 -17.09 6.42 1.95
N CYS A 202 -17.72 5.46 1.28
CA CYS A 202 -17.17 4.15 0.97
C CYS A 202 -17.38 3.78 -0.51
N SER A 203 -16.32 3.29 -1.16
CA SER A 203 -16.45 2.48 -2.37
C SER A 203 -16.78 1.05 -1.96
N GLU A 204 -17.93 0.53 -2.39
CA GLU A 204 -18.33 -0.86 -2.07
C GLU A 204 -17.52 -1.90 -2.85
N THR A 205 -17.09 -1.57 -4.06
CA THR A 205 -16.32 -2.49 -4.94
C THR A 205 -14.92 -2.74 -4.42
N ASP A 206 -14.21 -1.68 -4.04
CA ASP A 206 -12.80 -1.76 -3.66
C ASP A 206 -12.61 -1.72 -2.13
N CYS A 207 -13.71 -1.59 -1.37
CA CYS A 207 -13.73 -1.40 0.08
C CYS A 207 -12.80 -0.26 0.55
N ILE A 208 -12.72 0.81 -0.24
CA ILE A 208 -11.93 2.00 0.09
C ILE A 208 -12.83 2.99 0.81
N ILE A 209 -12.34 3.52 1.93
CA ILE A 209 -13.04 4.54 2.71
C ILE A 209 -12.27 5.85 2.72
N ARG A 210 -12.98 6.96 2.95
CA ARG A 210 -12.39 8.27 3.17
C ARG A 210 -12.75 8.79 4.55
N LEU A 211 -11.77 8.81 5.45
CA LEU A 211 -11.89 9.53 6.70
C LEU A 211 -11.43 10.97 6.45
N MET A 212 -12.38 11.90 6.40
CA MET A 212 -12.10 13.33 6.26
C MET A 212 -12.63 14.05 7.49
N GLY A 213 -11.88 15.01 8.04
CA GLY A 213 -12.36 15.88 9.12
C GLY A 213 -13.30 16.99 8.62
N ASP A 214 -14.10 16.72 7.59
CA ASP A 214 -15.07 17.70 7.08
C ASP A 214 -16.36 17.68 7.92
N GLN A 215 -17.25 18.66 7.73
CA GLN A 215 -18.51 18.74 8.50
C GLN A 215 -19.46 17.54 8.27
N LYS A 216 -19.20 16.70 7.26
CA LYS A 216 -20.08 15.60 6.87
C LYS A 216 -19.72 14.31 7.59
N THR A 217 -18.44 13.96 7.66
CA THR A 217 -17.96 12.73 8.30
C THR A 217 -17.67 12.98 9.77
N LYS A 218 -18.39 12.33 10.68
CA LYS A 218 -18.12 12.45 12.13
C LYS A 218 -17.43 11.21 12.64
N ILE A 219 -16.29 11.41 13.30
CA ILE A 219 -15.47 10.31 13.83
C ILE A 219 -15.47 10.42 15.35
N LYS A 220 -15.85 9.32 16.00
CA LYS A 220 -15.89 9.22 17.46
C LYS A 220 -15.06 8.02 17.90
N PHE A 221 -14.02 8.31 18.69
CA PHE A 221 -13.27 7.29 19.38
C PHE A 221 -14.06 6.80 20.58
N LEU A 222 -14.33 5.51 20.60
CA LEU A 222 -14.94 4.88 21.76
C LEU A 222 -13.88 4.69 22.86
N LYS A 223 -14.34 4.48 24.10
CA LYS A 223 -13.45 4.34 25.25
C LYS A 223 -12.42 3.22 24.97
N PRO A 224 -11.16 3.37 25.44
CA PRO A 224 -10.22 2.26 25.41
C PRO A 224 -10.87 1.06 26.08
N ILE A 225 -10.61 -0.12 25.55
CA ILE A 225 -11.15 -1.36 26.13
C ILE A 225 -10.33 -1.64 27.38
N VAL A 226 -10.69 -1.01 28.49
CA VAL A 226 -10.03 -1.19 29.78
C VAL A 226 -10.75 -2.32 30.51
N GLY A 227 -10.01 -3.41 30.80
CA GLY A 227 -10.39 -4.38 31.83
C GLY A 227 -11.17 -5.62 31.39
N HIS A 228 -10.81 -6.31 30.29
CA HIS A 228 -11.48 -7.57 29.94
C HIS A 228 -10.51 -8.73 29.65
N ASN A 229 -10.72 -9.83 30.38
CA ASN A 229 -10.26 -11.20 30.10
C ASN A 229 -10.87 -11.78 28.80
N LYS A 230 -11.28 -10.94 27.86
CA LYS A 230 -11.87 -11.31 26.57
C LYS A 230 -11.22 -10.47 25.49
N ASP A 231 -10.87 -11.14 24.41
CA ASP A 231 -10.24 -10.57 23.23
C ASP A 231 -10.97 -9.29 22.78
N PRO A 232 -10.30 -8.11 22.75
CA PRO A 232 -10.91 -6.84 22.37
C PRO A 232 -11.47 -6.82 20.94
N PHE A 233 -11.04 -7.77 20.11
CA PHE A 233 -11.63 -8.10 18.82
C PHE A 233 -11.60 -9.63 18.68
N PRO A 234 -12.76 -10.32 18.57
CA PRO A 234 -12.74 -11.77 18.50
C PRO A 234 -12.02 -12.27 17.24
N ILE A 235 -10.86 -12.90 17.44
CA ILE A 235 -10.02 -13.46 16.38
C ILE A 235 -10.81 -14.34 15.40
N GLU A 236 -11.89 -15.00 15.83
CA GLU A 236 -12.76 -15.78 14.95
C GLU A 236 -13.33 -14.98 13.78
N TYR A 237 -13.53 -13.67 13.90
CA TYR A 237 -13.99 -12.83 12.79
C TYR A 237 -12.92 -12.62 11.72
N LEU A 238 -11.63 -12.78 12.04
CA LEU A 238 -10.58 -12.90 11.02
C LEU A 238 -10.55 -14.29 10.39
N GLY A 239 -11.16 -15.30 11.03
CA GLY A 239 -11.29 -16.66 10.51
C GLY A 239 -12.00 -16.76 9.16
N ASP A 240 -12.89 -15.82 8.85
CA ASP A 240 -13.58 -15.73 7.55
C ASP A 240 -12.62 -15.44 6.38
N TYR A 241 -11.39 -15.00 6.68
CA TYR A 241 -10.35 -14.66 5.70
C TYR A 241 -9.28 -15.75 5.55
N HIS A 242 -9.58 -16.97 5.99
CA HIS A 242 -8.67 -18.11 5.87
C HIS A 242 -8.83 -18.79 4.49
N PHE A 243 -7.83 -18.67 3.61
CA PHE A 243 -7.80 -19.40 2.35
C PHE A 243 -7.30 -20.83 2.54
N SER A 244 -7.80 -21.80 1.75
CA SER A 244 -7.23 -23.15 1.68
C SER A 244 -6.09 -23.23 0.66
N SER A 245 -5.19 -24.21 0.83
CA SER A 245 -4.00 -24.36 -0.04
C SER A 245 -4.42 -24.58 -1.49
N LYS A 246 -5.51 -25.30 -1.68
CA LYS A 246 -6.17 -25.53 -2.97
C LYS A 246 -6.67 -24.24 -3.63
N GLU A 247 -7.30 -23.34 -2.87
CA GLU A 247 -7.79 -22.06 -3.42
C GLU A 247 -6.65 -21.13 -3.82
N ILE A 248 -5.61 -21.07 -3.00
CA ILE A 248 -4.41 -20.29 -3.27
C ILE A 248 -3.74 -20.79 -4.56
N LEU A 249 -3.52 -22.11 -4.68
CA LEU A 249 -2.93 -22.72 -5.88
C LEU A 249 -3.79 -22.49 -7.12
N ASN A 250 -5.11 -22.64 -7.02
CA ASN A 250 -6.02 -22.38 -8.13
C ASN A 250 -5.97 -20.93 -8.62
N LYS A 251 -5.78 -19.96 -7.73
CA LYS A 251 -5.62 -18.54 -8.10
C LYS A 251 -4.29 -18.30 -8.81
N ILE A 252 -3.20 -18.91 -8.34
CA ILE A 252 -1.89 -18.82 -8.99
C ILE A 252 -1.94 -19.40 -10.41
N ASN A 253 -2.48 -20.62 -10.55
CA ASN A 253 -2.50 -21.34 -11.82
C ASN A 253 -3.33 -20.63 -12.91
N LYS A 254 -4.30 -19.80 -12.51
CA LYS A 254 -5.10 -18.98 -13.44
C LYS A 254 -4.38 -17.70 -13.88
N ARG A 255 -3.26 -17.35 -13.25
CA ARG A 255 -2.53 -16.12 -13.54
C ARG A 255 -1.38 -16.41 -14.48
N GLU A 256 -1.36 -15.72 -15.60
CA GLU A 256 -0.21 -15.73 -16.50
C GLU A 256 0.92 -14.93 -15.84
N ILE A 257 2.04 -15.60 -15.53
CA ILE A 257 3.20 -14.97 -14.88
C ILE A 257 4.18 -14.55 -15.98
N THR A 258 4.47 -13.25 -16.05
CA THR A 258 5.42 -12.69 -17.02
C THR A 258 6.72 -12.25 -16.34
N PRO A 259 7.86 -12.24 -17.06
CA PRO A 259 9.12 -11.73 -16.52
C PRO A 259 9.10 -10.23 -16.19
N PHE A 260 8.05 -9.50 -16.57
CA PHE A 260 7.82 -8.09 -16.25
C PHE A 260 6.84 -7.90 -15.08
N ASP A 261 6.34 -8.98 -14.47
CA ASP A 261 5.46 -8.89 -13.32
C ASP A 261 6.22 -8.35 -12.11
N ILE A 262 5.94 -7.09 -11.77
CA ILE A 262 6.25 -6.51 -10.46
C ILE A 262 5.54 -7.35 -9.40
N THR A 263 6.03 -7.33 -8.14
CA THR A 263 5.33 -7.93 -6.99
C THR A 263 3.85 -7.56 -7.04
N ALA A 264 3.04 -8.52 -7.49
CA ALA A 264 1.64 -8.27 -7.69
C ALA A 264 0.97 -8.60 -6.37
N ASN A 265 0.44 -7.57 -5.72
CA ASN A 265 -0.46 -7.78 -4.60
C ASN A 265 -1.62 -8.63 -5.11
N PHE A 266 -1.70 -9.88 -4.68
CA PHE A 266 -3.02 -10.50 -4.61
C PHE A 266 -3.77 -9.68 -3.57
N VAL A 267 -4.91 -9.10 -3.94
CA VAL A 267 -5.70 -8.25 -3.03
C VAL A 267 -6.46 -9.16 -2.06
N ASP A 268 -5.76 -10.11 -1.46
CA ASP A 268 -6.31 -11.10 -0.56
C ASP A 268 -5.60 -10.92 0.78
N TYR A 269 -6.37 -10.42 1.75
CA TYR A 269 -5.99 -10.41 3.15
C TYR A 269 -6.27 -11.79 3.70
N ILE A 270 -5.29 -12.34 4.39
CA ILE A 270 -5.39 -13.70 4.90
C ILE A 270 -5.12 -13.72 6.39
N TYR A 271 -5.87 -14.57 7.08
CA TYR A 271 -5.58 -14.92 8.45
C TYR A 271 -5.17 -16.38 8.52
N ILE A 272 -3.93 -16.62 8.92
CA ILE A 272 -3.34 -17.95 9.03
C ILE A 272 -3.22 -18.32 10.51
N LYS A 273 -3.77 -19.47 10.90
CA LYS A 273 -3.69 -19.97 12.29
C LYS A 273 -2.54 -20.96 12.44
N ASN A 274 -1.96 -21.08 13.62
CA ASN A 274 -0.96 -22.11 13.94
C ASN A 274 0.21 -22.15 12.95
N VAL A 275 0.83 -20.99 12.71
CA VAL A 275 2.01 -20.88 11.85
C VAL A 275 3.25 -21.09 12.71
N GLN A 276 4.15 -21.94 12.24
CA GLN A 276 5.45 -22.13 12.86
C GLN A 276 6.52 -21.50 11.97
N ILE A 277 7.42 -20.72 12.57
CA ILE A 277 8.59 -20.19 11.86
C ILE A 277 9.70 -21.22 11.97
N LEU A 278 10.24 -21.64 10.82
CA LEU A 278 11.26 -22.69 10.77
C LEU A 278 12.67 -22.12 10.83
N ASP A 279 12.94 -21.19 9.93
CA ASP A 279 14.26 -20.61 9.73
C ASP A 279 14.11 -19.25 9.03
N PHE A 280 15.19 -18.48 8.96
CA PHE A 280 15.23 -17.25 8.21
C PHE A 280 16.55 -17.07 7.48
N LYS A 281 16.48 -16.41 6.33
CA LYS A 281 17.65 -15.98 5.58
C LYS A 281 17.59 -14.50 5.29
N ILE A 282 18.74 -13.86 5.32
CA ILE A 282 18.90 -12.46 4.92
C ILE A 282 19.19 -12.47 3.41
N THR A 283 18.52 -11.59 2.68
CA THR A 283 18.66 -11.45 1.23
C THR A 283 18.87 -9.98 0.87
N GLY A 284 19.81 -9.75 -0.04
CA GLY A 284 20.22 -8.43 -0.52
C GLY A 284 21.59 -8.03 0.03
N GLU A 285 22.53 -7.79 -0.86
CA GLU A 285 23.78 -7.04 -0.61
C GLU A 285 24.25 -6.39 -1.94
N ASP A 286 24.97 -5.29 -1.76
CA ASP A 286 25.59 -4.36 -2.71
C ASP A 286 24.70 -3.33 -3.45
N GLU A 287 25.03 -2.06 -3.17
CA GLU A 287 24.59 -0.79 -3.77
C GLU A 287 23.20 -0.22 -3.41
N SER A 288 22.25 -0.98 -2.85
CA SER A 288 20.97 -0.41 -2.36
C SER A 288 20.64 -0.81 -0.92
N LYS A 289 20.58 0.19 -0.03
CA LYS A 289 20.58 0.13 1.45
C LYS A 289 19.41 -0.61 2.15
N THR A 290 18.77 -1.63 1.57
CA THR A 290 17.69 -2.36 2.26
C THR A 290 17.81 -3.87 2.11
N THR A 291 18.42 -4.49 3.12
CA THR A 291 18.37 -5.94 3.37
C THR A 291 16.91 -6.37 3.61
N SER A 292 16.55 -7.58 3.18
CA SER A 292 15.25 -8.20 3.47
C SER A 292 15.44 -9.56 4.12
N ILE A 293 14.67 -9.84 5.15
CA ILE A 293 14.67 -11.12 5.85
C ILE A 293 13.49 -11.94 5.36
N ILE A 294 13.78 -13.16 4.93
CA ILE A 294 12.81 -14.14 4.46
C ILE A 294 12.73 -15.25 5.51
N PHE A 295 11.57 -15.38 6.15
CA PHE A 295 11.29 -16.46 7.10
C PHE A 295 10.55 -17.59 6.38
N ALA A 296 11.10 -18.80 6.48
CA ALA A 296 10.42 -20.02 6.07
C ALA A 296 9.36 -20.37 7.12
N THR A 297 8.17 -20.76 6.66
CA THR A 297 7.08 -21.15 7.56
C THR A 297 6.64 -22.57 7.31
N GLU A 298 6.18 -23.21 8.38
CA GLU A 298 5.42 -24.44 8.34
C GLU A 298 4.01 -24.14 8.85
N HIS A 299 3.02 -24.71 8.18
CA HIS A 299 1.63 -24.52 8.54
C HIS A 299 0.93 -25.87 8.60
N SER A 300 -0.01 -26.02 9.54
CA SER A 300 -0.78 -27.26 9.75
C SER A 300 -1.55 -27.78 8.52
N LYS A 301 -1.79 -26.93 7.52
CA LYS A 301 -2.43 -27.25 6.23
C LYS A 301 -1.48 -27.18 5.02
N ASP A 302 -0.18 -27.16 5.28
CA ASP A 302 0.88 -27.16 4.27
C ASP A 302 0.76 -26.00 3.25
N PHE A 303 0.64 -24.78 3.76
CA PHE A 303 0.65 -23.59 2.90
C PHE A 303 2.09 -23.29 2.46
N PRO A 304 2.37 -23.17 1.14
CA PRO A 304 3.71 -22.85 0.64
C PRO A 304 3.99 -21.34 0.73
N ILE A 305 3.87 -20.77 1.94
CA ILE A 305 3.99 -19.34 2.21
C ILE A 305 5.30 -19.06 2.95
N TYR A 306 6.01 -18.01 2.53
CA TYR A 306 7.11 -17.44 3.31
C TYR A 306 6.74 -16.05 3.81
N ILE A 307 7.32 -15.61 4.91
CA ILE A 307 7.17 -14.23 5.37
C ILE A 307 8.36 -13.44 4.87
N LYS A 308 8.12 -12.26 4.30
CA LYS A 308 9.19 -11.36 3.88
C LYS A 308 9.04 -10.00 4.53
N ILE A 309 10.08 -9.57 5.21
CA ILE A 309 10.13 -8.31 5.94
C ILE A 309 11.41 -7.59 5.56
N GLN A 310 11.30 -6.28 5.29
CA GLN A 310 12.49 -5.46 5.10
C GLN A 310 13.22 -5.28 6.42
N ASP A 311 14.52 -5.49 6.45
CA ASP A 311 15.36 -5.32 7.63
C ASP A 311 15.59 -3.82 7.87
N LYS A 312 14.72 -3.24 8.68
CA LYS A 312 14.69 -1.82 9.00
C LYS A 312 14.39 -1.68 10.48
N VAL A 313 14.84 -0.60 11.12
CA VAL A 313 14.69 -0.34 12.57
C VAL A 313 13.25 -0.55 13.05
N ILE A 314 12.32 0.03 12.31
CA ILE A 314 10.86 -0.15 12.38
C ILE A 314 10.35 -1.59 12.55
N ASN A 315 11.00 -2.53 11.86
CA ASN A 315 10.60 -3.90 11.79
C ASN A 315 11.38 -4.74 12.79
N GLN A 316 12.34 -4.18 13.53
CA GLN A 316 13.21 -4.96 14.40
C GLN A 316 12.42 -5.69 15.48
N ASN A 317 11.43 -5.06 16.12
CA ASN A 317 10.60 -5.78 17.10
C ASN A 317 9.88 -6.99 16.50
N LEU A 318 9.36 -6.85 15.27
CA LEU A 318 8.71 -7.95 14.56
C LEU A 318 9.71 -9.00 14.08
N ILE A 319 10.85 -8.56 13.55
CA ILE A 319 11.95 -9.41 13.09
C ILE A 319 12.52 -10.20 14.27
N GLU A 320 12.75 -9.55 15.41
CA GLU A 320 13.24 -10.15 16.65
C GLU A 320 12.23 -11.15 17.19
N SER A 321 10.95 -10.77 17.26
CA SER A 321 9.87 -11.70 17.64
C SER A 321 9.81 -12.91 16.71
N LEU A 322 9.92 -12.73 15.39
CA LEU A 322 9.94 -13.84 14.43
C LEU A 322 11.23 -14.66 14.46
N LYS A 323 12.39 -14.03 14.72
CA LYS A 323 13.67 -14.71 14.96
C LYS A 323 13.61 -15.52 16.24
N GLU A 324 12.99 -15.00 17.29
CA GLU A 324 12.74 -15.70 18.55
C GLU A 324 11.80 -16.88 18.33
N ASN A 325 10.70 -16.69 17.59
CA ASN A 325 9.81 -17.78 17.19
C ASN A 325 10.53 -18.85 16.36
N ALA A 326 11.44 -18.46 15.47
CA ALA A 326 12.27 -19.39 14.69
C ALA A 326 13.22 -20.18 15.61
N LYS A 327 13.91 -19.51 16.53
CA LYS A 327 14.83 -20.14 17.50
C LYS A 327 14.11 -21.11 18.42
N ASN A 328 12.97 -20.68 18.96
CA ASN A 328 12.20 -21.42 19.96
C ASN A 328 11.23 -22.42 19.31
N LYS A 329 11.10 -22.41 17.98
CA LYS A 329 10.11 -23.19 17.21
C LYS A 329 8.69 -22.98 17.74
N THR A 330 8.39 -21.78 18.22
CA THR A 330 7.11 -21.43 18.81
C THR A 330 6.05 -21.33 17.72
N LYS A 331 4.84 -21.82 18.02
CA LYS A 331 3.68 -21.65 17.14
C LYS A 331 3.05 -20.28 17.38
N ILE A 332 2.92 -19.52 16.31
CA ILE A 332 2.13 -18.30 16.25
C ILE A 332 0.66 -18.72 16.12
N PHE A 333 -0.18 -18.35 17.09
CA PHE A 333 -1.60 -18.72 17.10
C PHE A 333 -2.32 -18.18 15.87
N GLY A 334 -2.05 -16.92 15.53
CA GLY A 334 -2.64 -16.25 14.39
C GLY A 334 -1.72 -15.24 13.73
N MET A 335 -1.77 -15.15 12.42
CA MET A 335 -1.09 -14.13 11.66
C MET A 335 -2.02 -13.57 10.60
N PHE A 336 -2.29 -12.27 10.70
CA PHE A 336 -3.01 -11.51 9.69
C PHE A 336 -2.00 -10.81 8.78
N GLY A 337 -2.18 -10.96 7.48
CA GLY A 337 -1.28 -10.35 6.52
C GLY A 337 -1.84 -10.27 5.12
N LYS A 338 -1.12 -9.55 4.28
CA LYS A 338 -1.42 -9.36 2.87
C LYS A 338 -0.65 -10.36 2.04
N LEU A 339 -1.35 -11.17 1.24
CA LEU A 339 -0.71 -12.13 0.35
C LEU A 339 -0.08 -11.41 -0.85
N ILE A 340 1.16 -11.74 -1.17
CA ILE A 340 1.89 -11.17 -2.30
C ILE A 340 2.40 -12.30 -3.21
N LEU A 341 2.40 -12.06 -4.53
CA LEU A 341 3.11 -12.91 -5.49
C LEU A 341 4.40 -12.23 -5.89
N GLU A 342 5.52 -12.88 -5.63
CA GLU A 342 6.83 -12.41 -6.05
C GLU A 342 7.55 -13.54 -6.78
N LYS A 343 7.84 -13.34 -8.07
CA LYS A 343 8.57 -14.31 -8.91
C LYS A 343 7.98 -15.73 -8.86
N GLY A 344 6.65 -15.83 -8.90
CA GLY A 344 5.93 -17.11 -8.84
C GLY A 344 5.90 -17.77 -7.45
N LYS A 345 6.40 -17.11 -6.40
CA LYS A 345 6.33 -17.59 -5.02
C LYS A 345 5.37 -16.74 -4.18
N LEU A 346 4.70 -17.39 -3.24
CA LEU A 346 3.76 -16.74 -2.33
C LEU A 346 4.48 -16.20 -1.11
N GLY A 347 4.50 -14.89 -0.99
CA GLY A 347 4.92 -14.20 0.22
C GLY A 347 3.71 -13.77 1.04
N LEU A 348 3.89 -13.69 2.35
CA LEU A 348 3.00 -13.00 3.26
C LEU A 348 3.70 -11.76 3.80
N TYR A 349 3.04 -10.61 3.65
CA TYR A 349 3.43 -9.40 4.33
C TYR A 349 2.62 -9.26 5.63
N PRO A 350 3.24 -9.46 6.80
CA PRO A 350 2.52 -9.51 8.07
C PRO A 350 2.04 -8.11 8.48
N LEU A 351 0.75 -8.00 8.83
CA LEU A 351 0.10 -6.78 9.32
C LEU A 351 -0.32 -6.88 10.79
N GLY A 352 -0.41 -8.09 11.33
CA GLY A 352 -0.78 -8.40 12.71
C GLY A 352 -0.35 -9.81 13.11
N LEU A 353 0.14 -9.97 14.34
CA LEU A 353 0.37 -11.26 14.99
C LEU A 353 -0.55 -11.38 16.22
N PHE A 354 -1.05 -12.58 16.46
CA PHE A 354 -1.97 -12.92 17.54
C PHE A 354 -1.42 -14.12 18.30
N ASP A 355 -1.33 -14.01 19.62
CA ASP A 355 -0.82 -15.07 20.52
C ASP A 355 -1.94 -15.80 21.28
N GLY A 356 -3.20 -15.64 20.86
CA GLY A 356 -4.38 -16.26 21.46
C GLY A 356 -5.14 -15.36 22.43
N THR A 357 -4.46 -14.45 23.13
CA THR A 357 -5.12 -13.47 24.03
C THR A 357 -4.60 -12.03 23.91
N ASN A 358 -3.41 -11.85 23.36
CA ASN A 358 -2.80 -10.56 23.07
C ASN A 358 -2.62 -10.37 21.56
N GLU A 359 -2.84 -9.13 21.15
CA GLU A 359 -2.63 -8.68 19.79
C GLU A 359 -1.32 -7.89 19.75
N SER A 360 -0.36 -8.38 18.97
CA SER A 360 0.80 -7.58 18.60
C SER A 360 0.63 -7.18 17.15
N PHE A 361 0.02 -6.02 16.93
CA PHE A 361 0.02 -5.39 15.62
C PHE A 361 1.38 -4.70 15.42
N PRO A 362 2.23 -5.16 14.49
CA PRO A 362 3.43 -4.44 14.17
C PRO A 362 3.02 -3.08 13.59
N VAL A 363 3.19 -2.02 14.37
CA VAL A 363 3.17 -0.67 13.79
C VAL A 363 4.46 -0.52 13.02
N LEU A 364 4.35 -0.64 11.70
CA LEU A 364 5.47 -0.37 10.81
C LEU A 364 5.66 1.17 10.76
N MET A 365 6.27 1.76 11.80
CA MET A 365 6.77 3.15 11.95
C MET A 365 8.23 3.38 11.48
N GLY A 366 8.48 4.11 10.39
CA GLY A 366 9.86 4.36 9.92
C GLY A 366 10.57 5.49 10.65
N ASP A 367 11.86 5.27 10.89
CA ASP A 367 12.97 6.15 11.30
C ASP A 367 12.63 7.43 12.07
N HIS A 368 12.94 7.36 13.36
CA HIS A 368 13.10 8.47 14.30
C HIS A 368 11.92 9.46 14.39
N PHE A 369 11.19 9.37 15.51
CA PHE A 369 11.00 10.60 16.29
C PHE A 369 12.41 11.10 16.63
N ILE A 370 13.01 11.86 15.71
CA ILE A 370 14.05 12.79 16.11
C ILE A 370 13.37 13.67 17.14
N ASP A 371 14.00 13.86 18.29
CA ASP A 371 13.52 14.81 19.28
C ASP A 371 13.35 16.15 18.56
N ASN A 372 12.12 16.48 18.18
CA ASN A 372 11.81 17.69 17.43
C ASN A 372 12.25 18.94 18.21
N ARG A 373 12.54 18.81 19.52
CA ARG A 373 13.16 19.88 20.31
C ARG A 373 14.61 20.15 19.91
N GLU A 374 15.39 19.17 19.46
CA GLU A 374 16.79 19.37 19.06
C GLU A 374 16.90 20.04 17.67
N ILE A 375 16.08 19.65 16.70
CA ILE A 375 16.01 20.32 15.37
C ILE A 375 15.45 21.73 15.50
N LEU A 376 14.42 21.95 16.34
CA LEU A 376 13.93 23.29 16.64
C LEU A 376 14.98 24.12 17.39
N LYS A 377 15.82 23.51 18.26
CA LYS A 377 16.95 24.22 18.89
C LYS A 377 18.03 24.62 17.89
N GLU A 378 18.31 23.80 16.86
CA GLU A 378 19.25 24.16 15.79
C GLU A 378 18.69 25.21 14.82
N LEU A 379 17.42 25.10 14.42
CA LEU A 379 16.78 26.06 13.51
C LEU A 379 16.53 27.44 14.15
N TYR A 380 16.63 27.56 15.47
CA TYR A 380 16.49 28.81 16.22
C TYR A 380 17.77 29.27 16.94
N LYS A 381 18.95 28.71 16.61
CA LYS A 381 20.23 29.32 17.00
C LYS A 381 20.57 30.45 16.02
N LYS A 382 20.14 31.66 16.40
CA LYS A 382 20.45 33.01 15.88
C LYS A 382 20.88 33.14 14.43
#